data_AF-A0A3B0VLT7-F1
#
_entry.id   AF-A0A3B0VLT7-F1
#
_cell.length_a   1.000
_cell.length_b   1.000
_cell.length_c   1.000
_cell.angle_alpha   90.00
_cell.angle_beta   90.00
_cell.angle_gamma   90.00
#
_symmetry.space_group_name_H-M   'P 1'
#
loop_
_entity.id
_entity.type
_entity.pdbx_description
1 polymer ?
#
loop_
_entity_poly.entity_id
_entity_poly.type
_entity_poly.pdbx_seq_one_letter_code
_entity_poly.pdbx_strand_id
1 'polypeptide(L)'
;MKKILIVLALSVVFVGYVQQNPNIISAYAKQSSSNSQAVSHAYQNKLSDVQVKGLGRVSRVLPDDNKGSRHQKFILRLASGQTILIAHNIDLAPRIPNIRRGDTVEFYGEYEWSKKGGVVHWTHHDPRGRHIGGWLKHKGRTYK
;
A
#
# COMPACT_ATOMS: atom_id res chain seq x y z
N MET A 1 23.67 -24.56 -9.86
CA MET A 1 22.77 -25.73 -9.69
C MET A 1 22.18 -25.83 -8.28
N LYS A 2 22.98 -25.90 -7.20
CA LYS A 2 22.44 -26.00 -5.81
C LYS A 2 21.46 -24.90 -5.39
N LYS A 3 21.67 -23.65 -5.79
CA LYS A 3 20.76 -22.52 -5.47
C LYS A 3 19.37 -22.66 -6.11
N ILE A 4 19.29 -23.28 -7.29
CA ILE A 4 18.01 -23.51 -8.00
C ILE A 4 17.20 -24.60 -7.30
N LEU A 5 17.86 -25.66 -6.85
CA LEU A 5 17.23 -26.73 -6.07
C LEU A 5 16.67 -26.23 -4.73
N ILE A 6 17.36 -25.29 -4.06
CA ILE A 6 16.88 -24.68 -2.80
C ILE A 6 15.63 -23.83 -3.04
N VAL A 7 15.60 -23.01 -4.10
CA VAL A 7 14.42 -22.20 -4.44
C VAL A 7 13.23 -23.09 -4.79
N LEU A 8 13.43 -24.16 -5.56
CA LEU A 8 12.37 -25.11 -5.88
C LEU A 8 11.84 -25.83 -4.63
N ALA A 9 12.74 -26.27 -3.74
CA ALA A 9 12.34 -26.89 -2.47
C ALA A 9 11.53 -25.93 -1.59
N LEU A 10 11.96 -24.67 -1.45
CA LEU A 10 11.22 -23.64 -0.71
C LEU A 10 9.86 -23.34 -1.36
N SER A 11 9.77 -23.36 -2.68
CA SER A 11 8.52 -23.18 -3.42
C SER A 11 7.55 -24.31 -3.15
N VAL A 12 8.01 -25.57 -3.18
CA VAL A 12 7.19 -26.76 -2.91
C VAL A 12 6.71 -26.79 -1.47
N VAL A 13 7.59 -26.47 -0.51
CA VAL A 13 7.22 -26.37 0.91
C VAL A 13 6.19 -25.24 1.13
N PHE A 14 6.39 -24.09 0.49
CA PHE A 14 5.42 -22.99 0.56
C PHE A 14 4.06 -23.37 -0.02
N VAL A 15 4.03 -24.04 -1.18
CA VAL A 15 2.78 -24.51 -1.80
C VAL A 15 2.09 -25.55 -0.90
N GLY A 16 2.82 -26.54 -0.37
CA GLY A 16 2.27 -27.54 0.54
C GLY A 16 1.70 -26.92 1.82
N TYR A 17 2.39 -25.94 2.40
CA TYR A 17 1.92 -25.21 3.58
C TYR A 17 0.63 -24.43 3.30
N VAL A 18 0.56 -23.73 2.17
CA VAL A 18 -0.64 -22.99 1.76
C VAL A 18 -1.82 -23.92 1.48
N GLN A 19 -1.56 -25.09 0.88
CA GLN A 19 -2.60 -26.07 0.55
C GLN A 19 -3.17 -26.74 1.80
N GLN A 20 -2.37 -26.94 2.85
CA GLN A 20 -2.84 -27.37 4.17
C GLN A 20 -3.55 -26.25 4.96
N ASN A 21 -3.31 -24.98 4.61
CA ASN A 21 -3.86 -23.82 5.32
C ASN A 21 -4.62 -22.86 4.36
N PRO A 22 -5.71 -23.32 3.71
CA PRO A 22 -6.45 -22.52 2.72
C PRO A 22 -7.04 -21.23 3.32
N ASN A 23 -7.27 -21.21 4.63
CA ASN A 23 -7.77 -20.06 5.37
C ASN A 23 -6.86 -18.83 5.27
N ILE A 24 -5.55 -19.02 5.03
CA ILE A 24 -4.60 -17.91 4.89
C ILE A 24 -4.93 -17.09 3.64
N ILE A 25 -5.10 -17.73 2.49
CA ILE A 25 -5.44 -17.02 1.24
C ILE A 25 -6.80 -16.33 1.38
N SER A 26 -7.79 -17.02 1.94
CA SER A 26 -9.13 -16.47 2.14
C SER A 26 -9.14 -15.27 3.10
N ALA A 27 -8.35 -15.29 4.18
CA ALA A 27 -8.25 -14.17 5.11
C ALA A 27 -7.57 -12.95 4.47
N TYR A 28 -6.49 -13.15 3.72
CA TYR A 28 -5.81 -12.07 2.99
C TYR A 28 -6.72 -11.45 1.91
N ALA A 29 -7.44 -12.28 1.17
CA ALA A 29 -8.41 -11.82 0.19
C ALA A 29 -9.54 -11.01 0.85
N LYS A 30 -10.13 -11.53 1.94
CA LYS A 30 -11.20 -10.88 2.70
C LYS A 30 -10.76 -9.54 3.30
N GLN A 31 -9.54 -9.46 3.83
CA GLN A 31 -8.99 -8.22 4.38
C GLN A 31 -8.72 -7.19 3.28
N SER A 32 -8.14 -7.60 2.15
CA SER A 32 -7.95 -6.72 0.99
C SER A 32 -9.28 -6.20 0.46
N SER A 33 -10.28 -7.09 0.38
CA SER A 33 -11.68 -6.78 0.08
C SER A 33 -12.47 -6.28 1.28
N SER A 34 -11.88 -5.62 2.27
CA SER A 34 -12.65 -4.87 3.27
C SER A 34 -12.06 -3.47 3.34
N ASN A 35 -10.74 -3.43 3.33
CA ASN A 35 -9.92 -2.25 3.15
C ASN A 35 -10.21 -1.49 1.85
N SER A 36 -10.40 -2.19 0.73
CA SER A 36 -10.76 -1.54 -0.55
C SER A 36 -12.15 -0.90 -0.50
N GLN A 37 -13.06 -1.43 0.33
CA GLN A 37 -14.40 -0.92 0.53
C GLN A 37 -14.38 0.34 1.39
N ALA A 38 -13.50 0.43 2.39
CA ALA A 38 -13.34 1.65 3.20
C ALA A 38 -12.98 2.86 2.31
N VAL A 39 -12.01 2.69 1.41
CA VAL A 39 -11.64 3.74 0.43
C VAL A 39 -12.77 4.01 -0.56
N SER A 40 -13.43 2.96 -1.09
CA SER A 40 -14.55 3.13 -2.02
C SER A 40 -15.71 3.90 -1.39
N HIS A 41 -16.03 3.59 -0.13
CA HIS A 41 -17.05 4.26 0.65
C HIS A 41 -16.69 5.72 0.91
N ALA A 42 -15.45 6.00 1.32
CA ALA A 42 -14.98 7.37 1.51
C ALA A 42 -15.03 8.18 0.20
N TYR A 43 -14.68 7.56 -0.93
CA TYR A 43 -14.77 8.21 -2.24
C TYR A 43 -16.21 8.54 -2.65
N GLN A 44 -17.12 7.56 -2.55
CA GLN A 44 -18.53 7.71 -2.94
C GLN A 44 -19.25 8.78 -2.10
N ASN A 45 -18.95 8.84 -0.80
CA ASN A 45 -19.55 9.78 0.13
C ASN A 45 -18.76 11.09 0.28
N LYS A 46 -17.70 11.29 -0.50
CA LYS A 46 -16.84 12.48 -0.48
C LYS A 46 -16.26 12.81 0.91
N LEU A 47 -15.84 11.78 1.64
CA LEU A 47 -15.26 11.90 2.97
C LEU A 47 -13.76 12.21 2.89
N SER A 48 -13.27 12.96 3.88
CA SER A 48 -11.88 13.31 4.13
C SER A 48 -11.55 13.03 5.60
N ASP A 49 -10.28 13.15 6.00
CA ASP A 49 -9.80 12.87 7.36
C ASP A 49 -10.12 11.44 7.82
N VAL A 50 -10.10 10.46 6.89
CA VAL A 50 -10.43 9.06 7.18
C VAL A 50 -9.16 8.21 7.18
N GLN A 51 -8.82 7.62 8.32
CA GLN A 51 -7.74 6.65 8.39
C GLN A 51 -8.09 5.36 7.64
N VAL A 52 -7.28 4.99 6.66
CA VAL A 52 -7.49 3.80 5.81
C VAL A 52 -6.26 2.90 5.80
N LYS A 53 -6.51 1.59 5.74
CA LYS A 53 -5.50 0.57 5.43
C LYS A 53 -5.88 -0.07 4.11
N GLY A 54 -4.93 -0.49 3.30
CA GLY A 54 -5.24 -1.25 2.09
C GLY A 54 -4.05 -1.81 1.35
N LEU A 55 -4.35 -2.44 0.23
CA LEU A 55 -3.38 -3.02 -0.70
C LEU A 55 -3.79 -2.64 -2.12
N GLY A 56 -2.82 -2.24 -2.92
CA GLY A 56 -3.06 -1.91 -4.31
C GLY A 56 -1.87 -2.23 -5.20
N ARG A 57 -2.12 -2.33 -6.51
CA ARG A 57 -1.07 -2.44 -7.52
C ARG A 57 -0.72 -1.07 -8.06
N VAL A 58 0.57 -0.78 -8.18
CA VAL A 58 1.07 0.47 -8.74
C VAL A 58 0.67 0.53 -10.21
N SER A 59 -0.22 1.46 -10.55
CA SER A 59 -0.61 1.72 -11.94
C SER A 59 0.32 2.74 -12.61
N ARG A 60 0.87 3.67 -11.82
CA ARG A 60 1.79 4.70 -12.31
C ARG A 60 2.71 5.19 -11.19
N VAL A 61 3.98 5.35 -11.49
CA VAL A 61 4.93 6.09 -10.64
C VAL A 61 5.03 7.51 -11.20
N LEU A 62 4.96 8.52 -10.33
CA LEU A 62 5.04 9.93 -10.70
C LEU A 62 6.41 10.48 -10.29
N PRO A 63 6.85 11.61 -10.89
CA PRO A 63 7.98 12.36 -10.34
C PRO A 63 7.73 12.71 -8.88
N ASP A 64 8.80 12.69 -8.09
CA ASP A 64 8.75 13.15 -6.71
C ASP A 64 8.35 14.64 -6.70
N ASP A 65 7.50 15.01 -5.76
CA ASP A 65 7.19 16.41 -5.47
C ASP A 65 8.30 16.99 -4.62
N ASN A 66 8.93 18.07 -5.08
CA ASN A 66 10.00 18.75 -4.35
C ASN A 66 9.62 20.19 -3.97
N LYS A 67 8.34 20.55 -4.06
CA LYS A 67 7.85 21.86 -3.62
C LYS A 67 7.36 21.76 -2.17
N GLY A 68 7.98 22.50 -1.27
CA GLY A 68 7.73 22.36 0.17
C GLY A 68 8.29 21.04 0.70
N SER A 69 7.57 20.37 1.61
CA SER A 69 7.95 19.02 2.06
C SER A 69 7.94 18.06 0.88
N ARG A 70 9.00 17.26 0.74
CA ARG A 70 9.20 16.39 -0.40
C ARG A 70 8.29 15.16 -0.30
N HIS A 71 7.70 14.77 -1.42
CA HIS A 71 6.82 13.60 -1.48
C HIS A 71 7.17 12.66 -2.62
N GLN A 72 7.30 11.36 -2.32
CA GLN A 72 7.24 10.33 -3.34
C GLN A 72 5.76 10.10 -3.71
N LYS A 73 5.46 10.16 -5.01
CA LYS A 73 4.10 10.03 -5.51
C LYS A 73 3.93 8.85 -6.47
N PHE A 74 2.87 8.08 -6.27
CA PHE A 74 2.47 7.01 -7.20
C PHE A 74 0.99 6.69 -7.04
N ILE A 75 0.40 6.14 -8.09
CA ILE A 75 -1.02 5.78 -8.12
C ILE A 75 -1.16 4.29 -7.89
N LEU A 76 -2.01 3.93 -6.93
CA LEU A 76 -2.43 2.55 -6.71
C LEU A 76 -3.80 2.31 -7.35
N ARG A 77 -3.97 1.15 -7.98
CA ARG A 77 -5.28 0.56 -8.33
C ARG A 77 -5.63 -0.44 -7.23
N LEU A 78 -6.75 -0.24 -6.57
CA LEU A 78 -7.28 -1.12 -5.52
C LEU A 78 -8.07 -2.27 -6.14
N ALA A 79 -8.37 -3.31 -5.35
CA ALA A 79 -9.17 -4.45 -5.79
C ALA A 79 -10.60 -4.03 -6.20
N SER A 80 -11.12 -2.94 -5.64
CA SER A 80 -12.41 -2.34 -6.03
C SER A 80 -12.39 -1.66 -7.41
N GLY A 81 -11.24 -1.56 -8.08
CA GLY A 81 -11.08 -0.81 -9.33
C GLY A 81 -10.82 0.69 -9.12
N GLN A 82 -11.08 1.22 -7.93
CA GLN A 82 -10.75 2.59 -7.54
C GLN A 82 -9.23 2.86 -7.67
N THR A 83 -8.85 4.08 -8.06
CA THR A 83 -7.46 4.55 -7.97
C THR A 83 -7.30 5.60 -6.90
N ILE A 84 -6.19 5.54 -6.19
CA ILE A 84 -5.77 6.56 -5.21
C ILE A 84 -4.35 7.04 -5.54
N LEU A 85 -4.07 8.31 -5.23
CA LEU A 85 -2.72 8.83 -5.19
C LEU A 85 -2.12 8.57 -3.81
N ILE A 86 -0.95 7.95 -3.75
CA ILE A 86 -0.13 7.93 -2.53
C ILE A 86 0.78 9.17 -2.56
N ALA A 87 0.74 9.97 -1.50
CA ALA A 87 1.64 11.09 -1.25
C ALA A 87 2.46 10.80 0.01
N HIS A 88 3.62 10.15 -0.19
CA HIS A 88 4.49 9.72 0.92
C HIS A 88 5.55 10.77 1.19
N ASN A 89 5.50 11.41 2.35
CA ASN A 89 6.47 12.44 2.74
C ASN A 89 7.85 11.80 2.98
N ILE A 90 8.80 12.09 2.10
CA ILE A 90 10.16 11.52 2.12
C ILE A 90 11.17 12.35 2.92
N ASP A 91 10.72 13.43 3.56
CA ASP A 91 11.48 14.10 4.62
C ASP A 91 11.30 13.41 5.98
N LEU A 92 10.14 12.75 6.17
CA LEU A 92 9.78 12.11 7.44
C LEU A 92 9.99 10.59 7.44
N ALA A 93 9.95 9.95 6.28
CA ALA A 93 10.16 8.51 6.12
C ALA A 93 11.03 8.19 4.90
N PRO A 94 11.73 7.04 4.86
CA PRO A 94 12.53 6.67 3.70
C PRO A 94 11.67 6.45 2.45
N ARG A 95 12.11 7.01 1.31
CA ARG A 95 11.56 6.72 -0.02
C ARG A 95 11.57 5.21 -0.31
N ILE A 96 10.55 4.70 -1.00
CA ILE A 96 10.57 3.34 -1.56
C ILE A 96 11.52 3.32 -2.78
N PRO A 97 12.65 2.60 -2.73
CA PRO A 97 13.56 2.51 -3.86
C PRO A 97 12.95 1.63 -4.96
N ASN A 98 13.20 1.99 -6.21
CA ASN A 98 12.90 1.16 -7.38
C ASN A 98 11.44 0.66 -7.48
N ILE A 99 10.47 1.41 -6.95
CA ILE A 99 9.05 1.13 -7.15
C ILE A 99 8.69 1.27 -8.65
N ARG A 100 7.94 0.32 -9.18
CA ARG A 100 7.59 0.24 -10.60
C ARG A 100 6.11 -0.09 -10.78
N ARG A 101 5.60 0.18 -11.99
CA ARG A 101 4.26 -0.26 -12.39
C ARG A 101 4.15 -1.78 -12.21
N GLY A 102 3.05 -2.23 -11.61
CA GLY A 102 2.76 -3.63 -11.35
C GLY A 102 3.21 -4.13 -9.98
N ASP A 103 4.05 -3.39 -9.27
CA ASP A 103 4.39 -3.71 -7.88
C ASP A 103 3.14 -3.63 -6.99
N THR A 104 3.11 -4.45 -5.94
CA THR A 104 2.06 -4.41 -4.92
C THR A 104 2.56 -3.65 -3.71
N VAL A 105 1.77 -2.69 -3.23
CA VAL A 105 2.07 -1.90 -2.03
C VAL A 105 0.88 -1.99 -1.07
N GLU A 106 1.17 -2.38 0.17
CA GLU A 106 0.26 -2.18 1.29
C GLU A 106 0.47 -0.77 1.85
N PHE A 107 -0.60 -0.13 2.30
CA PHE A 107 -0.56 1.20 2.88
C PHE A 107 -1.42 1.27 4.13
N TYR A 108 -1.03 2.18 5.02
CA TYR A 108 -1.84 2.69 6.10
C TYR A 108 -1.58 4.19 6.19
N GLY A 109 -2.63 4.99 6.15
CA GLY A 109 -2.52 6.45 6.13
C GLY A 109 -3.90 7.09 6.11
N GLU A 110 -3.93 8.40 6.11
CA GLU A 110 -5.16 9.17 6.03
C GLU A 110 -5.58 9.39 4.59
N TYR A 111 -6.88 9.25 4.32
CA TYR A 111 -7.51 9.47 3.03
C TYR A 111 -8.17 10.84 2.95
N GLU A 112 -7.88 11.54 1.86
CA GLU A 112 -8.47 12.81 1.48
C GLU A 112 -9.24 12.69 0.16
N TRP A 113 -10.46 13.21 0.11
CA TRP A 113 -11.24 13.15 -1.11
C TRP A 113 -10.63 14.01 -2.23
N SER A 114 -10.68 13.50 -3.46
CA SER A 114 -10.47 14.31 -4.66
C SER A 114 -11.23 13.73 -5.84
N LYS A 115 -11.55 14.58 -6.83
CA LYS A 115 -12.18 14.15 -8.10
C LYS A 115 -11.40 13.10 -8.89
N LYS A 116 -10.13 12.84 -8.53
CA LYS A 116 -9.25 11.84 -9.16
C LYS A 116 -9.17 10.53 -8.37
N GLY A 117 -10.09 10.34 -7.43
CA GLY A 117 -10.24 9.10 -6.68
C GLY A 117 -9.70 9.13 -5.26
N GLY A 118 -9.14 10.27 -4.83
CA GLY A 118 -8.61 10.49 -3.50
C GLY A 118 -7.10 10.41 -3.39
N VAL A 119 -6.58 10.98 -2.31
CA VAL A 119 -5.16 11.00 -1.93
C VAL A 119 -5.02 10.28 -0.60
N VAL A 120 -4.00 9.45 -0.45
CA VAL A 120 -3.60 8.91 0.85
C VAL A 120 -2.25 9.50 1.22
N HIS A 121 -2.22 10.20 2.35
CA HIS A 121 -1.04 10.83 2.96
C HIS A 121 -0.88 10.34 4.41
N TRP A 122 -0.06 11.00 5.22
CA TRP A 122 0.30 10.54 6.58
C TRP A 122 0.77 9.09 6.62
N THR A 123 1.47 8.64 5.58
CA THR A 123 2.00 7.26 5.47
C THR A 123 3.35 7.11 6.17
N HIS A 124 3.53 7.81 7.30
CA HIS A 124 4.74 7.86 8.11
C HIS A 124 4.37 8.08 9.59
N HIS A 125 5.33 7.92 10.49
CA HIS A 125 5.16 8.33 11.88
C HIS A 125 5.06 9.86 12.00
N ASP A 126 4.17 10.38 12.85
CA ASP A 126 4.20 11.80 13.25
C ASP A 126 5.20 11.99 14.39
N PRO A 127 6.34 12.70 14.18
CA PRO A 127 7.36 12.90 15.21
C PRO A 127 6.85 13.61 16.46
N ARG A 128 5.73 14.33 16.36
CA ARG A 128 5.11 15.06 17.48
C ARG A 128 3.94 14.31 18.12
N GLY A 129 3.53 13.16 17.56
CA GLY A 129 2.48 12.30 18.11
C GLY A 129 1.09 12.95 18.19
N ARG A 130 0.80 13.95 17.35
CA ARG A 130 -0.49 14.66 17.31
C ARG A 130 -1.45 14.07 16.29
N HIS A 131 -0.92 13.34 15.31
CA HIS A 131 -1.69 12.63 14.30
C HIS A 131 -1.44 11.12 14.37
N ILE A 132 -2.45 10.33 14.01
CA ILE A 132 -2.26 8.90 13.81
C ILE A 132 -1.24 8.68 12.70
N GLY A 133 -0.19 7.91 13.00
CA GLY A 133 0.85 7.61 12.03
C GLY A 133 0.39 6.58 11.00
N GLY A 134 1.17 6.48 9.93
CA GLY A 134 0.97 5.52 8.86
C GLY A 134 2.26 4.84 8.43
N TRP A 135 2.17 4.11 7.33
CA TRP A 135 3.29 3.40 6.73
C TRP A 135 2.95 2.95 5.30
N LEU A 136 4.00 2.68 4.53
CA LEU A 136 3.92 1.89 3.30
C LEU A 136 4.69 0.59 3.47
N LYS A 137 4.25 -0.48 2.82
CA LYS A 137 4.98 -1.74 2.79
C LYS A 137 5.07 -2.28 1.37
N HIS A 138 6.30 -2.53 0.94
CA HIS A 138 6.64 -2.99 -0.40
C HIS A 138 7.70 -4.09 -0.31
N LYS A 139 7.45 -5.24 -0.94
CA LYS A 139 8.34 -6.42 -0.94
C LYS A 139 8.77 -6.83 0.47
N GLY A 140 7.82 -6.84 1.41
CA GLY A 140 8.04 -7.22 2.80
C GLY A 140 8.68 -6.15 3.69
N ARG A 141 9.21 -5.05 3.12
CA ARG A 141 9.82 -3.96 3.88
C ARG A 141 8.81 -2.85 4.14
N THR A 142 8.78 -2.36 5.37
CA THR A 142 7.94 -1.23 5.81
C THR A 142 8.75 0.08 5.79
N TYR A 143 8.11 1.17 5.39
CA TYR A 143 8.62 2.54 5.29
C TYR A 143 7.68 3.41 6.11
N LYS A 144 8.19 4.07 7.16
CA LYS A 144 7.42 4.93 8.07
C LYS A 144 8.33 5.91 8.80
#